data_AF-Q65HC7-F1
#
_entry.id   AF-Q65HC7-F1
#
_cell.length_a   1.000
_cell.length_b   1.000
_cell.length_c   1.000
_cell.angle_alpha   90.00
_cell.angle_beta   90.00
_cell.angle_gamma   90.00
#
_symmetry.space_group_name_H-M   'P 1'
#
loop_
_entity.id
_entity.type
_entity.pdbx_description
1 polymer ?
#
loop_
_entity_poly.entity_id
_entity_poly.type
_entity_poly.pdbx_seq_one_letter_code
_entity_poly.pdbx_strand_id
1 'polypeptide(L)' 'MRKVTFIVVGVIAALVFFQNRYRVINFILGQNQIRHYFIHLMMRIPFFRNKFIQQAF' A
#
# COMPACT_ATOMS: atom_id res chain seq x y z
N MET A 1 -19.50 -22.56 -4.95
CA MET A 1 -19.05 -21.78 -6.13
C MET A 1 -18.60 -20.36 -5.75
N ARG A 2 -19.51 -19.40 -5.47
CA ARG A 2 -19.15 -17.97 -5.25
C ARG A 2 -18.06 -17.70 -4.19
N LYS A 3 -18.10 -18.37 -3.03
CA LYS A 3 -17.11 -18.19 -1.95
C LYS A 3 -15.69 -18.57 -2.39
N VAL A 4 -15.56 -19.66 -3.16
CA VAL A 4 -14.26 -20.13 -3.68
C VAL A 4 -13.74 -19.13 -4.73
N THR A 5 -14.62 -18.57 -5.56
CA THR A 5 -14.24 -17.55 -6.54
C THR A 5 -13.66 -16.31 -5.87
N PHE A 6 -14.26 -15.79 -4.79
CA PHE A 6 -13.71 -14.65 -4.05
C PHE A 6 -12.35 -14.94 -3.41
N ILE A 7 -12.17 -16.15 -2.87
CA ILE A 7 -10.89 -16.57 -2.29
C ILE A 7 -9.82 -16.62 -3.38
N VAL A 8 -10.11 -17.24 -4.53
CA VAL A 8 -9.19 -17.34 -5.66
C VAL A 8 -8.81 -15.95 -6.20
N VAL A 9 -9.80 -15.06 -6.37
CA VAL A 9 -9.56 -13.67 -6.80
C VAL A 9 -8.70 -12.93 -5.79
N GLY A 10 -8.95 -13.10 -4.48
CA GLY A 10 -8.16 -12.48 -3.42
C GLY A 10 -6.70 -12.95 -3.41
N VAL A 11 -6.48 -14.25 -3.61
CA VAL A 11 -5.12 -14.83 -3.69
C VAL A 11 -4.37 -14.33 -4.92
N ILE A 12 -5.02 -14.29 -6.09
CA ILE A 12 -4.43 -13.77 -7.32
C ILE A 12 -4.10 -12.27 -7.16
N ALA A 13 -5.02 -11.49 -6.60
CA ALA A 13 -4.78 -10.07 -6.34
C ALA A 13 -3.59 -9.87 -5.39
N ALA A 14 -3.49 -10.66 -4.31
CA ALA A 14 -2.37 -10.61 -3.38
C ALA A 14 -1.03 -10.97 -4.06
N LEU A 15 -1.01 -12.01 -4.90
CA LEU A 15 0.18 -12.43 -5.65
C LEU A 15 0.65 -11.35 -6.64
N VAL A 16 -0.28 -10.78 -7.41
CA VAL A 16 0.02 -9.70 -8.36
C VAL A 16 0.53 -8.47 -7.61
N PHE A 17 -0.07 -8.13 -6.47
CA PHE A 17 0.37 -7.04 -5.61
C PHE A 17 1.79 -7.27 -5.06
N PHE A 18 2.10 -8.51 -4.65
CA PHE A 18 3.42 -8.85 -4.10
C PHE A 18 4.51 -8.82 -5.16
N GLN A 19 4.25 -9.36 -6.35
CA GLN A 19 5.20 -9.32 -7.48
C GLN A 19 5.46 -7.89 -7.95
N ASN A 20 4.41 -7.06 -8.00
CA ASN A 20 4.50 -5.69 -8.49
C ASN A 20 4.61 -4.64 -7.38
N ARG A 21 5.04 -5.05 -6.17
CA ARG A 21 5.04 -4.20 -4.97
C ARG A 21 5.59 -2.79 -5.21
N TYR A 22 6.69 -2.69 -5.96
CA TYR A 22 7.32 -1.41 -6.27
C TYR A 22 6.53 -0.59 -7.29
N ARG A 23 5.95 -1.22 -8.32
CA ARG A 23 5.09 -0.53 -9.29
C ARG A 23 3.80 -0.03 -8.64
N VAL A 24 3.24 -0.80 -7.73
CA VAL A 24 2.03 -0.41 -7.00
C VAL A 24 2.32 0.78 -6.08
N ILE A 25 3.41 0.72 -5.31
CA ILE A 25 3.85 1.85 -4.50
C ILE A 25 4.13 3.07 -5.39
N ASN A 26 4.78 2.90 -6.53
CA ASN A 26 5.08 4.00 -7.44
C ASN A 26 3.81 4.60 -8.08
N PHE A 27 2.79 3.78 -8.34
CA PHE A 27 1.48 4.24 -8.81
C PHE A 27 0.73 5.03 -7.73
N ILE A 28 0.74 4.53 -6.49
CA ILE A 28 0.14 5.19 -5.31
C ILE A 28 0.83 6.53 -5.03
N LEU A 29 2.16 6.55 -5.05
CA LEU A 29 2.96 7.75 -4.78
C LEU A 29 3.07 8.69 -5.99
N GLY A 30 2.81 8.20 -7.20
CA GLY A 30 2.83 8.98 -8.44
C GLY A 30 1.61 9.90 -8.59
N GLN A 31 0.47 9.55 -7.99
CA GLN A 31 -0.70 10.43 -7.96
C GLN A 31 -0.67 11.34 -6.72
N ASN A 32 -0.64 12.66 -6.93
CA ASN A 32 -0.50 13.63 -5.84
C ASN A 32 -1.61 13.54 -4.77
N GLN A 33 -2.85 13.26 -5.19
CA GLN A 33 -4.00 13.12 -4.28
C GLN A 33 -3.91 11.84 -3.44
N ILE A 34 -3.66 10.70 -4.10
CA ILE A 34 -3.53 9.40 -3.42
C ILE A 34 -2.32 9.42 -2.47
N ARG A 35 -1.20 9.99 -2.92
CA ARG A 35 0.00 10.18 -2.10
C ARG A 35 -0.31 10.97 -0.84
N HIS A 36 -0.99 12.11 -0.95
CA HIS A 36 -1.32 12.93 0.22
C HIS A 36 -2.16 12.15 1.23
N TYR A 37 -3.22 11.50 0.77
CA TYR A 37 -4.07 10.67 1.63
C TYR A 37 -3.29 9.53 2.28
N PHE A 38 -2.47 8.83 1.50
CA PHE A 38 -1.66 7.70 1.97
C PHE A 38 -0.62 8.11 3.01
N ILE A 39 0.13 9.18 2.76
CA ILE A 39 1.12 9.71 3.71
C ILE A 39 0.42 10.17 4.99
N HIS A 40 -0.69 10.90 4.88
CA HIS A 40 -1.42 11.39 6.05
C HIS A 40 -1.97 10.23 6.91
N LEU A 41 -2.41 9.15 6.27
CA LEU A 41 -2.85 7.93 6.95
C LEU A 41 -1.67 7.22 7.63
N MET A 42 -0.54 7.07 6.95
CA MET A 42 0.68 6.47 7.54
C MET A 42 1.22 7.28 8.71
N MET A 43 1.21 8.62 8.62
CA MET A 43 1.67 9.53 9.68
C MET A 43 0.79 9.50 10.93
N ARG A 44 -0.45 9.03 10.83
CA ARG A 44 -1.33 8.80 12.00
C ARG A 44 -0.87 7.63 12.85
N ILE A 45 -0.08 6.71 12.30
CA ILE A 45 0.42 5.53 13.00
C ILE A 45 1.79 5.87 13.61
N PRO A 46 1.96 5.83 14.95
CA PRO A 46 3.19 6.28 15.61
C PRO A 46 4.44 5.49 15.20
N PHE A 47 4.30 4.19 14.91
CA PHE A 47 5.41 3.36 14.43
C PHE A 47 5.99 3.87 13.10
N PHE A 48 5.12 4.14 12.13
CA PHE A 48 5.55 4.64 10.83
C PHE A 48 6.06 6.07 10.92
N ARG A 49 5.35 6.93 11.65
CA ARG A 49 5.77 8.32 11.90
C ARG A 49 7.18 8.40 12.49
N ASN A 50 7.50 7.62 13.52
CA ASN A 50 8.80 7.65 14.17
C ASN A 50 9.94 7.21 13.23
N LYS A 51 9.71 6.15 12.45
CA LYS A 51 10.70 5.70 11.44
C LYS A 51 10.87 6.70 10.30
N PHE A 52 9.78 7.31 9.84
CA PHE A 52 9.82 8.25 8.73
C PHE A 52 10.55 9.54 9.11
N ILE A 53 10.28 10.08 10.30
CA ILE A 53 10.98 11.26 10.83
C ILE A 53 12.48 10.94 11.03
N GLN A 54 12.83 9.79 11.62
CA GLN A 54 14.23 9.39 11.80
C GLN A 54 15.01 9.17 10.49
N GLN A 55 14.33 8.93 9.38
CA GLN A 55 14.97 8.68 8.09
C GLN A 55 15.01 9.93 7.20
N ALA A 56 14.18 10.93 7.49
CA ALA A 56 14.12 12.19 6.77
C ALA A 56 15.07 13.28 7.31
N PHE A 57 15.49 13.15 8.57
CA PHE A 57 16.48 14.01 9.25
C PHE A 57 17.74 13.20 9.56
#